data_AF-A0A0G4FXX1-F1
#
_entry.id   AF-A0A0G4FXX1-F1
#
_cell.length_a   1.000
_cell.length_b   1.000
_cell.length_c   1.000
_cell.angle_alpha   90.00
_cell.angle_beta   90.00
_cell.angle_gamma   90.00
#
_symmetry.space_group_name_H-M   'P 1'
#
loop_
_entity.id
_entity.type
_entity.pdbx_description
1 polymer ?
#
loop_
_entity_poly.entity_id
_entity_poly.type
_entity_poly.pdbx_seq_one_letter_code
_entity_poly.pdbx_strand_id
1 'polypeptide(L)'
;MDETSGHGAWELSFVLSVPILPGIPSQPIASPARPLFWGSRPVTEPGDELVLVGSCGALGSWDVSKGLAMTTDHHTFPQWTLAEELVLAAGEKLEYKYAIRRSDGHIEWEPLEGNRLIRSLPTGRFSLDDSWGVLPPFTLMKAKFPHCTLSPSHQQQQQQHSQNQEQHPFTYIFVGRRTYWLLSIEDVVRLRATCTCLGELFGAAQLRDRLRHSLGSQAGLRRVVNGQQVQLLRLDDDQFGAHDLVAAVCVVQEGHWGEMGEVIELAGQCGNCDLPVTLSGADINTHTNITAYVSAPRVLAQLNMVGRYVHFSDDTSLQLFYHGNGEVRAIIDEPGFRLEVDPPLPAGHMYQEHRQPHDPPSRSSIAYFLPGGWRPLTAPYAYASVSSFVKRMILYHFTAAHQHQYNLSWHSLVRGVGGGRLDRLLTESPHTPVAGCTTTISQWSRHIGGGVPWRYLVLTDSSHPFVAWIEIKPYPTNRVHVCIVTTEAAVCERGLFKYRFPATAQVARVALGAVGRWWHLQVSAT
;
A
#
# COMPACT_ATOMS: atom_id res chain seq x y z
N MET A 1 3.53 -3.22 -59.24
CA MET A 1 2.35 -4.05 -58.89
C MET A 1 2.65 -4.84 -57.64
N ASP A 2 2.38 -4.39 -56.43
CA ASP A 2 2.41 -3.06 -55.82
C ASP A 2 2.37 -3.37 -54.33
N GLU A 3 3.49 -3.18 -53.64
CA GLU A 3 3.51 -3.04 -52.20
C GLU A 3 2.84 -1.72 -51.83
N THR A 4 1.80 -1.76 -51.00
CA THR A 4 1.40 -0.60 -50.19
C THR A 4 1.17 -1.04 -48.75
N SER A 5 2.13 -0.64 -47.92
CA SER A 5 2.14 -0.63 -46.47
C SER A 5 1.02 0.26 -45.92
N GLY A 6 -0.01 -0.34 -45.32
CA GLY A 6 -1.02 0.37 -44.54
C GLY A 6 -0.55 0.60 -43.10
N HIS A 7 0.28 1.61 -42.89
CA HIS A 7 0.51 2.15 -41.54
C HIS A 7 -0.78 2.85 -41.09
N GLY A 8 -1.44 2.31 -40.06
CA GLY A 8 -2.63 2.92 -39.46
C GLY A 8 -2.32 4.31 -38.93
N ALA A 9 -3.00 5.32 -39.48
CA ALA A 9 -3.02 6.70 -39.04
C ALA A 9 -4.19 6.89 -38.03
N TRP A 10 -3.97 7.64 -36.94
CA TRP A 10 -4.87 7.77 -35.76
C TRP A 10 -5.06 9.22 -35.30
N GLU A 11 -6.28 9.75 -35.12
CA GLU A 11 -6.58 11.20 -35.08
C GLU A 11 -6.95 11.80 -33.67
N LEU A 12 -6.51 13.03 -33.39
CA LEU A 12 -6.71 13.85 -32.18
C LEU A 12 -7.14 15.28 -32.54
N SER A 13 -8.12 15.85 -31.84
CA SER A 13 -8.51 17.27 -32.02
C SER A 13 -8.19 18.10 -30.78
N PHE A 14 -7.76 19.35 -30.95
CA PHE A 14 -7.45 20.26 -29.83
C PHE A 14 -8.45 21.41 -29.84
N VAL A 15 -8.98 21.74 -28.66
CA VAL A 15 -9.89 22.87 -28.40
C VAL A 15 -9.29 23.69 -27.25
N LEU A 16 -9.01 24.97 -27.48
CA LEU A 16 -8.48 25.89 -26.48
C LEU A 16 -9.49 27.01 -26.20
N SER A 17 -9.81 27.25 -24.93
CA SER A 17 -10.63 28.40 -24.49
C SER A 17 -9.76 29.51 -23.88
N VAL A 18 -9.92 30.75 -24.35
CA VAL A 18 -9.17 31.93 -23.85
C VAL A 18 -10.12 32.86 -23.07
N PRO A 19 -9.80 33.28 -21.82
CA PRO A 19 -10.69 34.12 -21.03
C PRO A 19 -10.72 35.60 -21.47
N ILE A 20 -11.89 36.25 -21.33
CA ILE A 20 -12.11 37.71 -21.46
C ILE A 20 -12.78 38.22 -20.16
N LEU A 21 -12.35 39.36 -19.62
CA LEU A 21 -13.00 39.99 -18.45
C LEU A 21 -14.22 40.84 -18.88
N PRO A 22 -15.39 40.70 -18.23
CA PRO A 22 -16.52 41.61 -18.44
C PRO A 22 -16.41 42.88 -17.56
N GLY A 23 -16.68 44.05 -18.16
CA GLY A 23 -16.94 45.29 -17.42
C GLY A 23 -18.36 45.31 -16.84
N ILE A 24 -18.50 45.67 -15.55
CA ILE A 24 -19.78 45.69 -14.79
C ILE A 24 -20.25 47.15 -14.55
N PRO A 25 -21.55 47.44 -14.32
CA PRO A 25 -22.11 47.42 -12.94
C PRO A 25 -23.55 46.82 -12.86
N SER A 26 -23.90 45.99 -11.87
CA SER A 26 -24.44 46.43 -10.55
C SER A 26 -24.64 45.22 -9.58
N GLN A 27 -24.42 45.44 -8.28
CA GLN A 27 -24.46 44.50 -7.12
C GLN A 27 -25.73 44.68 -6.24
N PRO A 28 -25.97 44.02 -5.05
CA PRO A 28 -25.23 42.99 -4.25
C PRO A 28 -26.10 41.77 -3.82
N ILE A 29 -25.62 40.62 -3.29
CA ILE A 29 -25.07 40.40 -1.92
C ILE A 29 -24.18 39.14 -1.83
N ALA A 30 -23.02 39.39 -1.21
CA ALA A 30 -21.92 38.63 -0.56
C ALA A 30 -21.80 37.08 -0.51
N SER A 31 -20.55 36.67 -0.80
CA SER A 31 -19.84 35.38 -0.62
C SER A 31 -19.13 35.27 0.78
N PRO A 32 -18.27 34.25 1.09
CA PRO A 32 -16.91 34.05 0.52
C PRO A 32 -16.61 32.57 0.14
N ALA A 33 -15.66 32.23 -0.74
CA ALA A 33 -14.30 32.72 -0.86
C ALA A 33 -13.80 32.81 -2.33
N ARG A 34 -13.00 33.84 -2.60
CA ARG A 34 -12.32 34.13 -3.86
C ARG A 34 -10.89 33.56 -3.84
N PRO A 35 -10.36 33.22 -5.03
CA PRO A 35 -9.06 33.72 -5.45
C PRO A 35 -9.24 34.88 -6.42
N LEU A 36 -8.54 35.97 -6.13
CA LEU A 36 -8.38 37.13 -6.98
C LEU A 36 -7.21 36.85 -7.93
N PHE A 37 -7.39 37.02 -9.24
CA PHE A 37 -6.28 37.27 -10.16
C PHE A 37 -6.73 38.34 -11.17
N TRP A 38 -6.02 39.46 -11.20
CA TRP A 38 -6.13 40.47 -12.25
C TRP A 38 -4.92 40.33 -13.17
N GLY A 39 -5.19 40.15 -14.46
CA GLY A 39 -4.24 40.25 -15.57
C GLY A 39 -4.92 41.00 -16.71
N SER A 40 -4.20 41.97 -17.26
CA SER A 40 -4.62 42.99 -18.21
C SER A 40 -4.75 42.48 -19.66
N ARG A 41 -5.77 42.99 -20.37
CA ARG A 41 -6.05 42.87 -21.83
C ARG A 41 -6.50 41.49 -22.35
N PRO A 42 -7.33 41.45 -23.42
CA PRO A 42 -7.57 40.20 -24.15
C PRO A 42 -6.24 39.62 -24.63
N VAL A 43 -6.05 38.30 -24.45
CA VAL A 43 -4.78 37.61 -24.70
C VAL A 43 -4.40 37.63 -26.19
N THR A 44 -5.38 37.67 -27.09
CA THR A 44 -5.22 37.73 -28.56
C THR A 44 -5.94 38.94 -29.16
N GLU A 45 -5.33 39.58 -30.16
CA GLU A 45 -5.90 40.68 -30.95
C GLU A 45 -6.15 40.26 -32.41
N PRO A 46 -7.01 40.96 -33.19
CA PRO A 46 -7.18 40.66 -34.61
C PRO A 46 -5.87 40.72 -35.37
N GLY A 47 -5.52 39.63 -36.08
CA GLY A 47 -4.25 39.48 -36.80
C GLY A 47 -3.21 38.64 -36.06
N ASP A 48 -3.46 38.28 -34.79
CA ASP A 48 -2.68 37.27 -34.09
C ASP A 48 -3.08 35.86 -34.53
N GLU A 49 -2.12 34.94 -34.45
CA GLU A 49 -2.31 33.54 -34.77
C GLU A 49 -1.90 32.66 -33.60
N LEU A 50 -2.80 31.80 -33.16
CA LEU A 50 -2.53 30.80 -32.13
C LEU A 50 -1.97 29.55 -32.79
N VAL A 51 -0.81 29.07 -32.32
CA VAL A 51 -0.14 27.88 -32.82
C VAL A 51 0.10 26.85 -31.71
N LEU A 52 -0.12 25.58 -32.05
CA LEU A 52 0.17 24.43 -31.19
C LEU A 52 1.52 23.83 -31.59
N VAL A 53 2.44 23.73 -30.62
CA VAL A 53 3.81 23.24 -30.84
C VAL A 53 4.14 22.15 -29.83
N GLY A 54 4.96 21.18 -30.20
CA GLY A 54 5.28 20.07 -29.31
C GLY A 54 6.45 19.21 -29.75
N SER A 55 6.72 18.20 -28.93
CA SER A 55 7.88 17.32 -29.00
C SER A 55 7.94 16.43 -30.24
N CYS A 56 6.81 15.96 -30.75
CA CYS A 56 6.77 15.08 -31.92
C CYS A 56 6.90 15.86 -33.24
N GLY A 57 7.32 15.18 -34.30
CA GLY A 57 7.50 15.80 -35.62
C GLY A 57 6.21 16.41 -36.19
N ALA A 58 5.05 15.83 -35.88
CA ALA A 58 3.75 16.35 -36.31
C ALA A 58 3.36 17.68 -35.62
N LEU A 59 4.02 18.02 -34.50
CA LEU A 59 3.88 19.30 -33.80
C LEU A 59 5.12 20.18 -33.93
N GLY A 60 5.95 19.92 -34.94
CA GLY A 60 7.10 20.75 -35.29
C GLY A 60 8.36 20.53 -34.43
N SER A 61 8.39 19.57 -33.51
CA SER A 61 9.56 19.29 -32.63
C SER A 61 10.10 20.55 -31.93
N TRP A 62 9.19 21.33 -31.33
CA TRP A 62 9.45 22.62 -30.66
C TRP A 62 9.84 23.80 -31.57
N ASP A 63 9.81 23.63 -32.89
CA ASP A 63 9.97 24.70 -33.88
C ASP A 63 8.61 25.37 -34.17
N VAL A 64 8.43 26.59 -33.66
CA VAL A 64 7.17 27.36 -33.78
C VAL A 64 6.78 27.62 -35.25
N SER A 65 7.75 27.73 -36.15
CA SER A 65 7.49 27.93 -37.58
C SER A 65 6.81 26.72 -38.23
N LYS A 66 6.92 25.54 -37.59
CA LYS A 66 6.31 24.27 -37.99
C LYS A 66 5.16 23.86 -37.07
N GLY A 67 4.76 24.73 -36.14
CA GLY A 67 3.61 24.51 -35.29
C GLY A 67 2.30 24.49 -36.08
N LEU A 68 1.29 23.82 -35.54
CA LEU A 68 -0.02 23.73 -36.18
C LEU A 68 -0.85 24.99 -35.85
N ALA A 69 -1.26 25.72 -36.87
CA ALA A 69 -2.13 26.88 -36.71
C ALA A 69 -3.53 26.45 -36.24
N MET A 70 -4.03 27.12 -35.21
CA MET A 70 -5.40 26.97 -34.74
C MET A 70 -6.31 28.00 -35.40
N THR A 71 -7.57 27.64 -35.59
CA THR A 71 -8.59 28.46 -36.22
C THR A 71 -9.67 28.87 -35.23
N THR A 72 -10.19 30.08 -35.39
CA THR A 72 -11.35 30.62 -34.69
C THR A 72 -12.12 31.53 -35.65
N ASP A 73 -13.39 31.79 -35.38
CA ASP A 73 -14.21 32.76 -36.11
C ASP A 73 -15.02 33.64 -35.16
N HIS A 74 -15.77 34.61 -35.70
CA HIS A 74 -16.58 35.54 -34.91
C HIS A 74 -17.66 34.85 -34.05
N HIS A 75 -18.12 33.65 -34.44
CA HIS A 75 -19.12 32.88 -33.70
C HIS A 75 -18.51 31.96 -32.64
N THR A 76 -17.29 31.47 -32.84
CA THR A 76 -16.62 30.56 -31.90
C THR A 76 -15.66 31.27 -30.96
N PHE A 77 -15.18 32.47 -31.29
CA PHE A 77 -14.28 33.24 -30.44
C PHE A 77 -14.91 33.47 -29.05
N PRO A 78 -14.19 33.21 -27.94
CA PRO A 78 -12.73 33.04 -27.82
C PRO A 78 -12.21 31.59 -27.86
N GLN A 79 -12.96 30.65 -28.44
CA GLN A 79 -12.54 29.26 -28.61
C GLN A 79 -11.76 29.07 -29.90
N TRP A 80 -10.64 28.35 -29.81
CA TRP A 80 -9.78 28.00 -30.93
C TRP A 80 -9.74 26.49 -31.10
N THR A 81 -9.74 26.02 -32.35
CA THR A 81 -9.69 24.59 -32.67
C THR A 81 -8.70 24.33 -33.80
N LEU A 82 -8.09 23.14 -33.86
CA LEU A 82 -7.35 22.74 -35.04
C LEU A 82 -8.30 22.54 -36.22
N ALA A 83 -7.92 23.03 -37.39
CA ALA A 83 -8.69 22.87 -38.63
C ALA A 83 -8.79 21.40 -39.06
N GLU A 84 -7.73 20.63 -38.79
CA GLU A 84 -7.64 19.21 -39.12
C GLU A 84 -7.35 18.38 -37.86
N GLU A 85 -7.81 17.13 -37.84
CA GLU A 85 -7.49 16.22 -36.76
C GLU A 85 -6.04 15.74 -36.88
N LEU A 86 -5.27 15.88 -35.80
CA LEU A 86 -3.86 15.54 -35.73
C LEU A 86 -3.66 14.04 -35.54
N VAL A 87 -2.87 13.42 -36.40
CA VAL A 87 -2.59 11.99 -36.27
C VAL A 87 -1.37 11.66 -35.39
N LEU A 88 -1.51 10.90 -34.28
CA LEU A 88 -0.38 10.51 -33.39
C LEU A 88 -0.36 9.01 -33.03
N ALA A 89 0.82 8.47 -32.71
CA ALA A 89 1.00 7.08 -32.29
C ALA A 89 0.52 6.85 -30.84
N ALA A 90 -0.29 5.81 -30.62
CA ALA A 90 -0.76 5.43 -29.29
C ALA A 90 0.37 4.92 -28.39
N GLY A 91 0.24 5.11 -27.09
CA GLY A 91 1.21 4.65 -26.08
C GLY A 91 2.41 5.59 -25.87
N GLU A 92 2.69 6.49 -26.79
CA GLU A 92 3.80 7.44 -26.67
C GLU A 92 3.49 8.60 -25.71
N LYS A 93 4.56 9.14 -25.12
CA LYS A 93 4.54 10.35 -24.30
C LYS A 93 4.54 11.57 -25.23
N LEU A 94 3.61 12.50 -25.02
CA LEU A 94 3.53 13.74 -25.78
C LEU A 94 3.69 14.95 -24.87
N GLU A 95 4.67 15.79 -25.16
CA GLU A 95 4.78 17.14 -24.59
C GLU A 95 4.41 18.18 -25.66
N TYR A 96 3.63 19.19 -25.26
CA TYR A 96 3.19 20.27 -26.14
C TYR A 96 2.95 21.58 -25.37
N LYS A 97 2.82 22.69 -26.09
CA LYS A 97 2.57 24.02 -25.55
C LYS A 97 1.92 24.91 -26.62
N TYR A 98 1.11 25.87 -26.20
CA TYR A 98 0.52 26.87 -27.10
C TYR A 98 1.40 28.12 -27.17
N ALA A 99 1.47 28.74 -28.35
CA ALA A 99 2.11 30.02 -28.55
C ALA A 99 1.23 30.94 -29.42
N ILE A 100 1.34 32.25 -29.22
CA ILE A 100 0.70 33.27 -30.04
C ILE A 100 1.79 33.89 -30.91
N ARG A 101 1.62 33.80 -32.22
CA ARG A 101 2.37 34.58 -33.20
C ARG A 101 1.66 35.91 -33.39
N ARG A 102 2.27 36.96 -32.87
CA ARG A 102 1.77 38.33 -33.02
C ARG A 102 1.94 38.80 -34.46
N SER A 103 1.12 39.77 -34.86
CA SER A 103 1.17 40.35 -36.21
C SER A 103 2.52 41.01 -36.58
N ASP A 104 3.33 41.39 -35.59
CA ASP A 104 4.70 41.91 -35.75
C ASP A 104 5.78 40.82 -35.85
N GLY A 105 5.39 39.55 -35.79
CA GLY A 105 6.27 38.38 -35.85
C GLY A 105 6.80 37.92 -34.49
N HIS A 106 6.48 38.60 -33.39
CA HIS A 106 6.87 38.17 -32.04
C HIS A 106 6.11 36.90 -31.62
N ILE A 107 6.81 35.98 -30.93
CA ILE A 107 6.20 34.76 -30.38
C ILE A 107 6.03 34.88 -28.87
N GLU A 108 4.80 34.74 -28.40
CA GLU A 108 4.47 34.70 -26.98
C GLU A 108 4.00 33.30 -26.59
N TRP A 109 4.74 32.63 -25.71
CA TRP A 109 4.35 31.32 -25.19
C TRP A 109 3.32 31.45 -24.08
N GLU A 110 2.48 30.43 -23.93
CA GLU A 110 1.58 30.39 -22.78
C GLU A 110 2.36 30.44 -21.45
N PRO A 111 1.85 31.16 -20.43
CA PRO A 111 2.58 31.45 -19.20
C PRO A 111 2.55 30.26 -18.22
N LEU A 112 3.12 29.14 -18.65
CA LEU A 112 3.30 27.93 -17.84
C LEU A 112 4.77 27.72 -17.50
N GLU A 113 5.05 27.33 -16.25
CA GLU A 113 6.39 27.02 -15.73
C GLU A 113 7.02 25.77 -16.40
N GLY A 114 6.23 25.01 -17.16
CA GLY A 114 6.67 23.87 -17.98
C GLY A 114 5.85 23.68 -19.25
N ASN A 115 5.87 22.45 -19.79
CA ASN A 115 5.08 22.02 -20.95
C ASN A 115 3.84 21.26 -20.49
N ARG A 116 2.79 21.26 -21.32
CA ARG A 116 1.66 20.33 -21.16
C ARG A 116 2.16 18.92 -21.49
N LEU A 117 1.75 17.93 -20.69
CA LEU A 117 2.26 16.57 -20.77
C LEU A 117 1.14 15.53 -20.78
N ILE A 118 1.12 14.71 -21.82
CA ILE A 118 0.37 13.45 -21.90
C ILE A 118 1.35 12.30 -21.70
N ARG A 119 1.20 11.53 -20.62
CA ARG A 119 2.13 10.45 -20.25
C ARG A 119 2.03 9.22 -21.16
N SER A 120 0.85 8.96 -21.71
CA SER A 120 0.60 7.89 -22.67
C SER A 120 -0.67 8.21 -23.46
N LEU A 121 -0.58 8.24 -24.78
CA LEU A 121 -1.73 8.51 -25.65
C LEU A 121 -2.71 7.31 -25.67
N PRO A 122 -3.99 7.50 -25.34
CA PRO A 122 -4.99 6.43 -25.38
C PRO A 122 -5.36 6.06 -26.82
N THR A 123 -5.90 4.85 -27.01
CA THR A 123 -6.39 4.36 -28.31
C THR A 123 -7.79 4.89 -28.61
N GLY A 124 -8.01 5.52 -29.76
CA GLY A 124 -9.31 6.06 -30.21
C GLY A 124 -9.24 7.52 -30.64
N ARG A 125 -10.40 8.10 -31.03
CA ARG A 125 -10.51 9.53 -31.36
C ARG A 125 -10.89 10.34 -30.12
N PHE A 126 -10.10 11.37 -29.82
CA PHE A 126 -10.33 12.23 -28.66
C PHE A 126 -10.18 13.72 -29.00
N SER A 127 -10.84 14.57 -28.21
CA SER A 127 -10.60 16.01 -28.20
C SER A 127 -10.01 16.45 -26.87
N LEU A 128 -8.99 17.29 -26.91
CA LEU A 128 -8.37 17.94 -25.76
C LEU A 128 -9.02 19.30 -25.53
N ASP A 129 -9.34 19.63 -24.28
CA ASP A 129 -9.95 20.91 -23.89
C ASP A 129 -9.01 21.62 -22.90
N ASP A 130 -8.30 22.64 -23.38
CA ASP A 130 -7.29 23.39 -22.63
C ASP A 130 -7.73 24.84 -22.41
N SER A 131 -7.10 25.51 -21.44
CA SER A 131 -7.25 26.96 -21.20
C SER A 131 -5.90 27.66 -21.19
N TRP A 132 -5.80 28.82 -21.86
CA TRP A 132 -4.53 29.55 -22.00
C TRP A 132 -3.89 29.87 -20.64
N GLY A 133 -2.63 29.47 -20.44
CA GLY A 133 -1.89 29.74 -19.21
C GLY A 133 -2.43 29.01 -17.97
N VAL A 134 -3.40 28.11 -18.14
CA VAL A 134 -3.96 27.29 -17.08
C VAL A 134 -3.67 25.83 -17.39
N LEU A 135 -2.86 25.22 -16.54
CA LEU A 135 -2.76 23.76 -16.48
C LEU A 135 -3.94 23.24 -15.67
N PRO A 136 -4.92 22.54 -16.27
CA PRO A 136 -5.85 21.79 -15.48
C PRO A 136 -5.07 20.74 -14.67
N PRO A 137 -5.53 20.34 -13.48
CA PRO A 137 -4.86 19.32 -12.67
C PRO A 137 -4.72 17.97 -13.40
N PHE A 138 -5.44 17.77 -14.50
CA PHE A 138 -5.30 16.67 -15.46
C PHE A 138 -5.78 17.10 -16.86
N THR A 139 -5.26 16.47 -17.91
CA THR A 139 -5.68 16.70 -19.29
C THR A 139 -7.01 15.97 -19.58
N LEU A 140 -8.07 16.72 -19.94
CA LEU A 140 -9.39 16.16 -20.24
C LEU A 140 -9.47 15.74 -21.72
N MET A 141 -9.60 14.44 -21.98
CA MET A 141 -9.81 13.87 -23.32
C MET A 141 -11.28 13.45 -23.50
N LYS A 142 -12.03 14.11 -24.39
CA LYS A 142 -13.41 13.72 -24.72
C LYS A 142 -13.41 12.81 -25.95
N ALA A 143 -13.94 11.60 -25.86
CA ALA A 143 -14.03 10.71 -27.03
C ALA A 143 -15.05 11.23 -28.06
N LYS A 144 -14.68 11.29 -29.34
CA LYS A 144 -15.61 11.58 -30.44
C LYS A 144 -16.04 10.26 -31.09
N PHE A 145 -17.33 9.92 -30.99
CA PHE A 145 -17.90 8.79 -31.71
C PHE A 145 -18.67 9.29 -32.95
N PRO A 146 -18.51 8.68 -34.13
CA PRO A 146 -19.40 8.96 -35.26
C PRO A 146 -20.82 8.52 -34.89
N HIS A 147 -21.79 9.41 -35.12
CA HIS A 147 -23.21 9.16 -34.89
C HIS A 147 -23.65 7.80 -35.48
N CYS A 148 -24.05 6.85 -34.64
CA CYS A 148 -24.86 5.72 -35.08
C CYS A 148 -26.28 6.22 -35.36
N THR A 149 -26.55 6.59 -36.61
CA THR A 149 -27.91 6.74 -37.13
C THR A 149 -28.55 5.36 -37.23
N LEU A 150 -29.22 4.93 -36.16
CA LEU A 150 -30.10 3.76 -36.21
C LEU A 150 -31.41 4.16 -36.93
N SER A 151 -31.63 3.58 -38.09
CA SER A 151 -32.91 3.62 -38.81
C SER A 151 -34.00 2.89 -38.00
N PRO A 152 -35.23 3.43 -37.91
CA PRO A 152 -36.28 2.82 -37.08
C PRO A 152 -37.09 1.82 -37.90
N SER A 153 -36.92 0.52 -37.65
CA SER A 153 -37.92 -0.49 -38.02
C SER A 153 -37.74 -1.77 -37.20
N HIS A 154 -38.37 -1.84 -36.03
CA HIS A 154 -39.43 -2.80 -35.72
C HIS A 154 -39.79 -2.70 -34.22
N GLN A 155 -41.03 -2.29 -33.98
CA GLN A 155 -41.71 -2.31 -32.69
C GLN A 155 -42.12 -3.74 -32.29
N GLN A 156 -42.40 -3.87 -30.98
CA GLN A 156 -43.11 -4.92 -30.22
C GLN A 156 -42.14 -5.83 -29.42
N GLN A 157 -42.16 -5.91 -28.09
CA GLN A 157 -43.19 -5.56 -27.10
C GLN A 157 -42.56 -5.13 -25.77
N GLN A 158 -43.17 -4.11 -25.16
CA GLN A 158 -42.92 -3.60 -23.81
C GLN A 158 -43.37 -4.60 -22.74
N GLN A 159 -42.52 -4.81 -21.74
CA GLN A 159 -42.93 -4.80 -20.33
C GLN A 159 -41.99 -3.87 -19.54
N GLN A 160 -42.45 -2.62 -19.41
CA GLN A 160 -42.29 -1.62 -18.33
C GLN A 160 -40.99 -1.66 -17.49
N HIS A 161 -40.03 -0.73 -17.71
CA HIS A 161 -39.94 0.62 -17.10
C HIS A 161 -39.96 0.57 -15.56
N SER A 162 -38.85 0.80 -14.84
CA SER A 162 -38.04 2.03 -14.77
C SER A 162 -36.66 1.65 -14.16
N GLN A 163 -35.50 2.06 -14.65
CA GLN A 163 -34.98 3.43 -14.62
C GLN A 163 -34.00 3.64 -15.79
N ASN A 164 -34.35 4.60 -16.64
CA ASN A 164 -33.47 5.20 -17.63
C ASN A 164 -32.62 6.23 -16.86
N GLN A 165 -31.47 5.84 -16.33
CA GLN A 165 -30.44 6.81 -15.91
C GLN A 165 -29.62 7.14 -17.15
N GLU A 166 -29.65 8.41 -17.55
CA GLU A 166 -28.71 8.99 -18.51
C GLU A 166 -27.29 8.56 -18.13
N GLN A 167 -26.69 7.67 -18.91
CA GLN A 167 -25.33 7.21 -18.65
C GLN A 167 -24.36 8.38 -18.89
N HIS A 168 -23.65 8.79 -17.82
CA HIS A 168 -22.68 9.86 -17.87
C HIS A 168 -21.62 9.62 -18.98
N PRO A 169 -21.13 10.65 -19.70
CA PRO A 169 -20.17 10.49 -20.80
C PRO A 169 -18.85 9.78 -20.43
N PHE A 170 -18.57 9.65 -19.13
CA PHE A 170 -17.39 9.00 -18.57
C PHE A 170 -17.57 7.53 -18.23
N THR A 171 -18.81 7.00 -18.23
CA THR A 171 -19.06 5.61 -17.83
C THR A 171 -18.24 4.66 -18.71
N TYR A 172 -18.11 4.91 -20.02
CA TYR A 172 -17.38 4.04 -20.94
C TYR A 172 -15.83 4.04 -20.80
N ILE A 173 -15.22 5.08 -20.21
CA ILE A 173 -13.77 5.10 -19.92
C ILE A 173 -13.45 4.14 -18.74
N PHE A 174 -14.39 4.05 -17.78
CA PHE A 174 -14.24 3.25 -16.57
C PHE A 174 -15.01 1.92 -16.60
N VAL A 175 -15.76 1.62 -17.67
CA VAL A 175 -16.48 0.34 -17.85
C VAL A 175 -15.53 -0.69 -18.46
N GLY A 176 -14.77 -1.32 -17.59
CA GLY A 176 -13.97 -2.49 -17.91
C GLY A 176 -13.16 -2.95 -16.71
N ARG A 177 -13.13 -4.27 -16.43
CA ARG A 177 -12.35 -4.86 -15.31
C ARG A 177 -10.86 -4.43 -15.31
N ARG A 178 -10.35 -3.93 -16.44
CA ARG A 178 -8.95 -3.50 -16.63
C ARG A 178 -8.74 -1.97 -16.54
N THR A 179 -9.77 -1.13 -16.71
CA THR A 179 -9.61 0.34 -16.73
C THR A 179 -9.80 0.99 -15.35
N TYR A 180 -10.40 0.31 -14.37
CA TYR A 180 -10.50 0.76 -12.97
C TYR A 180 -9.15 1.01 -12.27
N TRP A 181 -8.05 0.50 -12.84
CA TRP A 181 -6.69 0.55 -12.31
C TRP A 181 -5.83 1.65 -12.93
N LEU A 182 -6.36 2.39 -13.91
CA LEU A 182 -5.61 3.43 -14.62
C LEU A 182 -5.36 4.67 -13.74
N LEU A 183 -6.21 4.90 -12.72
CA LEU A 183 -6.07 6.02 -11.80
C LEU A 183 -5.51 5.59 -10.46
N SER A 184 -4.52 6.35 -9.99
CA SER A 184 -4.01 6.19 -8.62
C SER A 184 -5.12 6.43 -7.61
N ILE A 185 -4.97 5.91 -6.40
CA ILE A 185 -5.97 6.15 -5.34
C ILE A 185 -6.06 7.64 -4.99
N GLU A 186 -4.93 8.35 -5.06
CA GLU A 186 -4.87 9.78 -4.88
C GLU A 186 -5.71 10.52 -5.92
N ASP A 187 -5.62 10.13 -7.19
CA ASP A 187 -6.46 10.69 -8.26
C ASP A 187 -7.95 10.41 -8.02
N VAL A 188 -8.29 9.19 -7.60
CA VAL A 188 -9.68 8.82 -7.27
C VAL A 188 -10.22 9.68 -6.12
N VAL A 189 -9.46 9.87 -5.05
CA VAL A 189 -9.85 10.71 -3.91
C VAL A 189 -10.01 12.17 -4.35
N ARG A 190 -9.05 12.71 -5.12
CA ARG A 190 -9.10 14.09 -5.63
C ARG A 190 -10.28 14.32 -6.57
N LEU A 191 -10.58 13.38 -7.47
CA LEU A 191 -11.72 13.47 -8.39
C LEU A 191 -13.05 13.45 -7.64
N ARG A 192 -13.18 12.57 -6.64
CA ARG A 192 -14.37 12.53 -5.77
C ARG A 192 -14.58 13.82 -4.97
N ALA A 193 -13.49 14.47 -4.56
CA ALA A 193 -13.55 15.73 -3.83
C ALA A 193 -13.89 16.95 -4.72
N THR A 194 -13.57 16.90 -6.02
CA THR A 194 -13.68 18.04 -6.94
C THR A 194 -14.91 18.02 -7.84
N CYS A 195 -15.42 16.85 -8.26
CA CYS A 195 -16.72 16.75 -8.93
C CYS A 195 -17.63 15.71 -8.28
N THR A 196 -18.79 16.15 -7.79
CA THR A 196 -19.89 15.27 -7.36
C THR A 196 -20.34 14.33 -8.48
N CYS A 197 -20.33 14.83 -9.73
CA CYS A 197 -20.65 14.06 -10.94
C CYS A 197 -19.71 12.86 -11.19
N LEU A 198 -18.41 13.03 -10.93
CA LEU A 198 -17.41 11.96 -11.07
C LEU A 198 -17.36 11.07 -9.83
N GLY A 199 -17.86 11.56 -8.69
CA GLY A 199 -18.05 10.79 -7.48
C GLY A 199 -18.86 9.52 -7.69
N GLU A 200 -19.88 9.57 -8.57
CA GLU A 200 -20.73 8.44 -8.92
C GLU A 200 -20.00 7.36 -9.74
N LEU A 201 -18.95 7.71 -10.50
CA LEU A 201 -18.14 6.75 -11.26
C LEU A 201 -17.31 5.85 -10.35
N PHE A 202 -16.95 6.34 -9.17
CA PHE A 202 -16.30 5.57 -8.11
C PHE A 202 -17.30 5.29 -6.98
N GLY A 203 -18.52 4.90 -7.34
CA GLY A 203 -19.55 4.50 -6.39
C GLY A 203 -19.17 3.28 -5.54
N ALA A 204 -20.06 2.90 -4.62
CA ALA A 204 -19.78 1.84 -3.66
C ALA A 204 -19.46 0.48 -4.32
N ALA A 205 -20.13 0.13 -5.42
CA ALA A 205 -19.88 -1.12 -6.13
C ALA A 205 -18.45 -1.18 -6.73
N GLN A 206 -18.04 -0.10 -7.39
CA GLN A 206 -16.72 0.01 -8.02
C GLN A 206 -15.60 0.01 -6.98
N LEU A 207 -15.81 0.69 -5.84
CA LEU A 207 -14.84 0.68 -4.75
C LEU A 207 -14.73 -0.70 -4.07
N ARG A 208 -15.83 -1.44 -3.91
CA ARG A 208 -15.78 -2.82 -3.41
C ARG A 208 -14.99 -3.74 -4.35
N ASP A 209 -15.22 -3.64 -5.64
CA ASP A 209 -14.47 -4.42 -6.63
C ASP A 209 -12.96 -4.08 -6.59
N ARG A 210 -12.63 -2.78 -6.48
CA ARG A 210 -11.25 -2.31 -6.31
C ARG A 210 -10.63 -2.83 -5.01
N LEU A 211 -11.36 -2.74 -3.90
CA LEU A 211 -10.91 -3.22 -2.60
C LEU A 211 -10.62 -4.73 -2.62
N ARG A 212 -11.54 -5.53 -3.16
CA ARG A 212 -11.42 -7.00 -3.27
C ARG A 212 -10.21 -7.41 -4.09
N HIS A 213 -9.96 -6.73 -5.20
CA HIS A 213 -8.77 -6.98 -6.01
C HIS A 213 -7.49 -6.54 -5.30
N SER A 214 -7.47 -5.36 -4.66
CA SER A 214 -6.30 -4.88 -3.93
C SER A 214 -5.91 -5.81 -2.79
N LEU A 215 -6.87 -6.18 -1.92
CA LEU A 215 -6.67 -7.23 -0.91
C LEU A 215 -6.18 -8.52 -1.54
N GLY A 216 -6.70 -8.85 -2.72
CA GLY A 216 -6.33 -10.07 -3.41
C GLY A 216 -4.94 -10.11 -4.02
N SER A 217 -4.38 -8.94 -4.32
CA SER A 217 -3.02 -8.75 -4.83
C SER A 217 -1.96 -8.60 -3.74
N GLN A 218 -2.37 -8.34 -2.48
CA GLN A 218 -1.43 -8.16 -1.38
C GLN A 218 -0.74 -9.48 -1.03
N ALA A 219 0.56 -9.55 -1.29
CA ALA A 219 1.40 -10.65 -0.84
C ALA A 219 1.38 -10.70 0.71
N GLY A 220 1.19 -11.90 1.27
CA GLY A 220 1.19 -12.11 2.72
C GLY A 220 -0.18 -12.06 3.40
N LEU A 221 -1.24 -11.54 2.76
CA LEU A 221 -2.62 -11.59 3.30
C LEU A 221 -3.43 -12.82 2.85
N ARG A 222 -2.83 -13.64 1.99
CA ARG A 222 -3.40 -14.87 1.44
C ARG A 222 -2.34 -15.95 1.46
N ARG A 223 -2.75 -17.17 1.83
CA ARG A 223 -1.95 -18.38 1.66
C ARG A 223 -2.76 -19.49 1.01
N VAL A 224 -2.06 -20.44 0.43
CA VAL A 224 -2.65 -21.70 -0.05
C VAL A 224 -2.24 -22.79 0.93
N VAL A 225 -3.20 -23.31 1.69
CA VAL A 225 -3.03 -24.40 2.65
C VAL A 225 -3.74 -25.62 2.08
N ASN A 226 -3.01 -26.70 1.78
CA ASN A 226 -3.58 -27.93 1.20
C ASN A 226 -4.45 -27.70 -0.05
N GLY A 227 -4.10 -26.71 -0.88
CA GLY A 227 -4.87 -26.33 -2.07
C GLY A 227 -6.09 -25.43 -1.81
N GLN A 228 -6.41 -25.13 -0.55
CA GLN A 228 -7.43 -24.14 -0.18
C GLN A 228 -6.79 -22.78 0.10
N GLN A 229 -7.42 -21.72 -0.41
CA GLN A 229 -6.96 -20.36 -0.16
C GLN A 229 -7.46 -19.88 1.19
N VAL A 230 -6.53 -19.67 2.14
CA VAL A 230 -6.82 -19.07 3.44
C VAL A 230 -6.53 -17.58 3.34
N GLN A 231 -7.54 -16.77 3.66
CA GLN A 231 -7.42 -15.33 3.76
C GLN A 231 -7.13 -14.97 5.23
N LEU A 232 -6.11 -14.15 5.47
CA LEU A 232 -5.76 -13.71 6.83
C LEU A 232 -6.55 -12.48 7.25
N LEU A 233 -6.83 -11.59 6.29
CA LEU A 233 -7.50 -10.32 6.53
C LEU A 233 -8.65 -10.11 5.53
N ARG A 234 -9.82 -9.74 6.06
CA ARG A 234 -11.02 -9.34 5.34
C ARG A 234 -11.47 -7.97 5.85
N LEU A 235 -12.22 -7.24 5.02
CA LEU A 235 -12.99 -6.08 5.46
C LEU A 235 -14.48 -6.41 5.39
N ASP A 236 -15.26 -5.86 6.32
CA ASP A 236 -16.72 -5.95 6.35
C ASP A 236 -17.35 -4.98 5.33
N ASP A 237 -16.95 -5.12 4.06
CA ASP A 237 -17.28 -4.20 2.97
C ASP A 237 -18.78 -4.14 2.64
N ASP A 238 -19.55 -5.14 3.09
CA ASP A 238 -21.00 -5.19 2.99
C ASP A 238 -21.66 -4.09 3.85
N GLN A 239 -21.09 -3.76 5.02
CA GLN A 239 -21.58 -2.71 5.91
C GLN A 239 -21.03 -1.31 5.57
N PHE A 240 -20.05 -1.22 4.67
CA PHE A 240 -19.34 0.03 4.43
C PHE A 240 -20.17 1.02 3.62
N GLY A 241 -20.18 2.27 4.09
CA GLY A 241 -20.61 3.40 3.30
C GLY A 241 -19.58 3.78 2.22
N ALA A 242 -19.96 4.68 1.32
CA ALA A 242 -19.05 5.15 0.27
C ALA A 242 -17.78 5.84 0.83
N HIS A 243 -17.85 6.41 2.04
CA HIS A 243 -16.70 6.99 2.73
C HIS A 243 -15.73 5.90 3.21
N ASP A 244 -16.24 4.89 3.92
CA ASP A 244 -15.43 3.80 4.49
C ASP A 244 -14.78 2.97 3.39
N LEU A 245 -15.47 2.77 2.26
CA LEU A 245 -14.90 2.11 1.08
C LEU A 245 -13.71 2.88 0.51
N VAL A 246 -13.77 4.22 0.44
CA VAL A 246 -12.63 5.02 -0.01
C VAL A 246 -11.48 4.87 0.99
N ALA A 247 -11.75 5.04 2.28
CA ALA A 247 -10.73 4.93 3.33
C ALA A 247 -10.06 3.54 3.31
N ALA A 248 -10.85 2.48 3.17
CA ALA A 248 -10.38 1.11 3.06
C ALA A 248 -9.49 0.89 1.84
N VAL A 249 -9.89 1.40 0.67
CA VAL A 249 -9.05 1.30 -0.54
C VAL A 249 -7.74 2.05 -0.34
N CYS A 250 -7.77 3.25 0.24
CA CYS A 250 -6.55 3.99 0.56
C CYS A 250 -5.63 3.17 1.46
N VAL A 251 -6.12 2.75 2.62
CA VAL A 251 -5.36 1.98 3.62
C VAL A 251 -4.78 0.67 3.04
N VAL A 252 -5.51 -0.03 2.18
CA VAL A 252 -5.02 -1.26 1.55
C VAL A 252 -4.00 -0.98 0.43
N GLN A 253 -4.05 0.19 -0.22
CA GLN A 253 -3.16 0.55 -1.33
C GLN A 253 -1.93 1.39 -0.93
N GLU A 254 -1.95 2.07 0.21
CA GLU A 254 -0.83 2.90 0.70
C GLU A 254 0.45 2.10 1.01
N GLY A 255 0.37 0.77 1.11
CA GLY A 255 1.58 -0.03 1.26
C GLY A 255 1.34 -1.54 1.35
N HIS A 256 2.43 -2.28 1.49
CA HIS A 256 2.36 -3.72 1.68
C HIS A 256 1.88 -4.09 3.08
N TRP A 257 1.27 -5.26 3.18
CA TRP A 257 0.72 -5.82 4.42
C TRP A 257 1.51 -7.02 4.94
N GLY A 258 2.69 -7.31 4.38
CA GLY A 258 3.49 -8.49 4.70
C GLY A 258 3.75 -8.68 6.19
N GLU A 259 4.22 -7.64 6.89
CA GLU A 259 4.55 -7.72 8.33
C GLU A 259 3.32 -8.01 9.18
N MET A 260 2.18 -7.40 8.84
CA MET A 260 0.91 -7.65 9.52
C MET A 260 0.33 -9.02 9.17
N GLY A 261 0.52 -9.50 7.94
CA GLY A 261 0.19 -10.87 7.56
C GLY A 261 0.92 -11.88 8.44
N GLU A 262 2.23 -11.70 8.64
CA GLU A 262 3.04 -12.53 9.54
C GLU A 262 2.57 -12.45 11.00
N VAL A 263 2.16 -11.27 11.47
CA VAL A 263 1.60 -11.07 12.83
C VAL A 263 0.27 -11.81 12.99
N ILE A 264 -0.66 -11.62 12.07
CA ILE A 264 -2.00 -12.24 12.09
C ILE A 264 -1.87 -13.76 12.02
N GLU A 265 -0.99 -14.25 11.15
CA GLU A 265 -0.73 -15.68 11.00
C GLU A 265 -0.15 -16.30 12.28
N LEU A 266 0.85 -15.66 12.87
CA LEU A 266 1.43 -16.13 14.13
C LEU A 266 0.40 -16.10 15.27
N ALA A 267 -0.40 -15.03 15.36
CA ALA A 267 -1.46 -14.91 16.36
C ALA A 267 -2.52 -16.02 16.20
N GLY A 268 -2.97 -16.29 14.98
CA GLY A 268 -3.91 -17.37 14.70
C GLY A 268 -3.31 -18.73 15.04
N GLN A 269 -2.03 -18.95 14.72
CA GLN A 269 -1.35 -20.21 15.05
C GLN A 269 -1.22 -20.44 16.56
N CYS A 270 -1.02 -19.37 17.34
CA CYS A 270 -0.95 -19.42 18.78
C CYS A 270 -2.33 -19.45 19.48
N GLY A 271 -3.44 -19.44 18.71
CA GLY A 271 -4.80 -19.40 19.25
C GLY A 271 -5.19 -18.05 19.86
N ASN A 272 -4.45 -16.99 19.54
CA ASN A 272 -4.70 -15.62 20.00
C ASN A 272 -5.62 -14.82 19.06
N CYS A 273 -5.97 -15.35 17.89
CA CYS A 273 -6.69 -14.61 16.87
C CYS A 273 -7.54 -15.53 16.00
N ASP A 274 -8.81 -15.17 15.78
CA ASP A 274 -9.68 -15.88 14.84
C ASP A 274 -9.42 -15.41 13.41
N LEU A 275 -9.23 -16.37 12.50
CA LEU A 275 -8.98 -16.09 11.08
C LEU A 275 -10.23 -16.37 10.23
N PRO A 276 -10.54 -15.52 9.22
CA PRO A 276 -9.88 -14.26 8.89
C PRO A 276 -10.20 -13.13 9.88
N VAL A 277 -9.23 -12.25 10.14
CA VAL A 277 -9.48 -10.98 10.84
C VAL A 277 -10.37 -10.12 9.96
N THR A 278 -11.53 -9.69 10.49
CA THR A 278 -12.51 -8.90 9.74
C THR A 278 -12.55 -7.48 10.28
N LEU A 279 -12.00 -6.52 9.52
CA LEU A 279 -11.98 -5.10 9.89
C LEU A 279 -13.32 -4.43 9.55
N SER A 280 -13.88 -3.73 10.52
CA SER A 280 -15.05 -2.87 10.39
C SER A 280 -14.68 -1.46 9.94
N GLY A 281 -15.69 -0.64 9.61
CA GLY A 281 -15.48 0.78 9.32
C GLY A 281 -14.86 1.52 10.50
N ALA A 282 -15.17 1.14 11.74
CA ALA A 282 -14.60 1.76 12.94
C ALA A 282 -13.08 1.51 13.05
N ASP A 283 -12.61 0.35 12.57
CA ASP A 283 -11.17 0.03 12.57
C ASP A 283 -10.43 0.86 11.52
N ILE A 284 -11.01 0.97 10.32
CA ILE A 284 -10.44 1.76 9.22
C ILE A 284 -10.40 3.25 9.57
N ASN A 285 -11.45 3.76 10.21
CA ASN A 285 -11.55 5.17 10.61
C ASN A 285 -10.81 5.52 11.92
N THR A 286 -9.90 4.66 12.39
CA THR A 286 -9.00 4.98 13.52
C THR A 286 -8.09 6.19 13.23
N HIS A 287 -7.88 6.52 11.96
CA HIS A 287 -7.14 7.69 11.51
C HIS A 287 -8.09 8.69 10.86
N THR A 288 -7.97 9.97 11.23
CA THR A 288 -8.88 11.03 10.76
C THR A 288 -8.86 11.24 9.25
N ASN A 289 -7.71 10.98 8.61
CA ASN A 289 -7.53 11.06 7.16
C ASN A 289 -6.28 10.27 6.71
N ILE A 290 -6.07 10.20 5.40
CA ILE A 290 -4.93 9.48 4.82
C ILE A 290 -3.58 10.09 5.22
N THR A 291 -3.50 11.42 5.35
CA THR A 291 -2.28 12.10 5.80
C THR A 291 -1.89 11.67 7.22
N ALA A 292 -2.87 11.51 8.12
CA ALA A 292 -2.65 10.99 9.46
C ALA A 292 -2.18 9.53 9.42
N TYR A 293 -2.78 8.69 8.56
CA TYR A 293 -2.36 7.30 8.37
C TYR A 293 -0.90 7.18 7.90
N VAL A 294 -0.49 7.96 6.91
CA VAL A 294 0.88 7.91 6.36
C VAL A 294 1.90 8.69 7.20
N SER A 295 1.46 9.47 8.19
CA SER A 295 2.35 10.22 9.09
C SER A 295 3.10 9.34 10.10
N ALA A 296 2.52 8.18 10.43
CA ALA A 296 3.14 7.19 11.29
C ALA A 296 3.85 6.09 10.46
N PRO A 297 4.82 5.36 11.03
CA PRO A 297 5.34 4.16 10.40
C PRO A 297 4.20 3.21 10.05
N ARG A 298 4.14 2.75 8.80
CA ARG A 298 3.01 1.98 8.25
C ARG A 298 2.61 0.80 9.13
N VAL A 299 3.58 0.02 9.63
CA VAL A 299 3.30 -1.14 10.49
C VAL A 299 2.59 -0.73 11.78
N LEU A 300 2.92 0.44 12.34
CA LEU A 300 2.25 0.97 13.52
C LEU A 300 0.80 1.40 13.19
N ALA A 301 0.59 2.07 12.05
CA ALA A 301 -0.75 2.46 11.60
C ALA A 301 -1.63 1.23 11.29
N GLN A 302 -1.07 0.17 10.71
CA GLN A 302 -1.79 -1.08 10.48
C GLN A 302 -2.10 -1.82 11.79
N LEU A 303 -1.17 -1.79 12.75
CA LEU A 303 -1.35 -2.37 14.07
C LEU A 303 -2.50 -1.71 14.86
N ASN A 304 -2.75 -0.41 14.69
CA ASN A 304 -3.90 0.25 15.30
C ASN A 304 -5.25 -0.34 14.89
N MET A 305 -5.32 -0.85 13.67
CA MET A 305 -6.54 -1.45 13.13
C MET A 305 -6.63 -2.92 13.54
N VAL A 306 -5.54 -3.67 13.38
CA VAL A 306 -5.53 -5.14 13.54
C VAL A 306 -5.29 -5.60 14.98
N GLY A 307 -4.53 -4.83 15.77
CA GLY A 307 -4.02 -5.28 17.08
C GLY A 307 -5.09 -5.69 18.08
N ARG A 308 -6.27 -5.06 18.03
CA ARG A 308 -7.42 -5.39 18.89
C ARG A 308 -7.97 -6.81 18.68
N TYR A 309 -7.69 -7.44 17.53
CA TYR A 309 -8.10 -8.80 17.20
C TYR A 309 -7.06 -9.85 17.64
N VAL A 310 -5.92 -9.41 18.18
CA VAL A 310 -4.95 -10.29 18.83
C VAL A 310 -5.27 -10.28 20.32
N HIS A 311 -6.00 -11.30 20.76
CA HIS A 311 -6.52 -11.46 22.10
C HIS A 311 -5.55 -12.22 23.01
N PHE A 312 -5.50 -11.82 24.28
CA PHE A 312 -4.76 -12.50 25.34
C PHE A 312 -5.74 -13.02 26.40
N SER A 313 -5.27 -13.89 27.29
CA SER A 313 -6.10 -14.65 28.23
C SER A 313 -6.59 -13.86 29.45
N ASP A 314 -6.22 -12.58 29.56
CA ASP A 314 -6.56 -11.66 30.66
C ASP A 314 -7.51 -10.55 30.20
N ASP A 315 -8.34 -10.83 29.18
CA ASP A 315 -9.24 -9.89 28.50
C ASP A 315 -8.51 -8.69 27.84
N THR A 316 -7.18 -8.70 27.83
CA THR A 316 -6.38 -7.72 27.10
C THR A 316 -6.22 -8.11 25.64
N SER A 317 -5.88 -7.13 24.82
CA SER A 317 -5.52 -7.34 23.42
C SER A 317 -4.31 -6.48 23.08
N LEU A 318 -3.73 -6.68 21.90
CA LEU A 318 -2.57 -5.92 21.43
C LEU A 318 -2.95 -4.50 20.95
N GLN A 319 -3.73 -3.76 21.74
CA GLN A 319 -4.12 -2.38 21.44
C GLN A 319 -2.97 -1.41 21.68
N LEU A 320 -2.96 -0.33 20.90
CA LEU A 320 -2.09 0.82 21.11
C LEU A 320 -2.89 2.02 21.63
N PHE A 321 -2.30 2.74 22.56
CA PHE A 321 -2.87 3.94 23.17
C PHE A 321 -1.93 5.13 22.92
N TYR A 322 -2.44 6.17 22.26
CA TYR A 322 -1.70 7.37 21.92
C TYR A 322 -2.03 8.50 22.88
N HIS A 323 -0.98 9.15 23.39
CA HIS A 323 -1.10 10.30 24.29
C HIS A 323 -0.60 11.57 23.62
N GLY A 324 -1.17 12.73 24.00
CA GLY A 324 -0.88 14.02 23.36
C GLY A 324 0.57 14.51 23.47
N ASN A 325 1.39 13.87 24.32
CA ASN A 325 2.83 14.10 24.45
C ASN A 325 3.67 13.25 23.46
N GLY A 326 3.04 12.50 22.55
CA GLY A 326 3.70 11.58 21.62
C GLY A 326 4.07 10.23 22.24
N GLU A 327 3.67 9.96 23.48
CA GLU A 327 3.83 8.65 24.11
C GLU A 327 2.85 7.64 23.52
N VAL A 328 3.36 6.45 23.23
CA VAL A 328 2.57 5.29 22.81
C VAL A 328 2.67 4.23 23.89
N ARG A 329 1.54 3.68 24.30
CA ARG A 329 1.45 2.52 25.19
C ARG A 329 0.84 1.35 24.46
N ALA A 330 1.20 0.13 24.84
CA ALA A 330 0.72 -1.09 24.21
C ALA A 330 0.13 -2.05 25.24
N ILE A 331 -0.96 -2.73 24.87
CA ILE A 331 -1.69 -3.74 25.66
C ILE A 331 -2.49 -3.16 26.83
N ILE A 332 -1.85 -2.39 27.71
CA ILE A 332 -2.50 -1.72 28.86
C ILE A 332 -2.16 -0.22 28.79
N ASP A 333 -3.17 0.63 29.01
CA ASP A 333 -2.98 2.09 29.04
C ASP A 333 -2.41 2.59 30.38
N GLU A 334 -1.21 2.11 30.72
CA GLU A 334 -0.49 2.50 31.93
C GLU A 334 0.96 2.91 31.60
N PRO A 335 1.59 3.83 32.38
CA PRO A 335 2.95 4.30 32.12
C PRO A 335 4.02 3.19 32.01
N GLY A 336 3.82 2.06 32.70
CA GLY A 336 4.72 0.90 32.63
C GLY A 336 4.72 0.16 31.28
N PHE A 337 3.72 0.43 30.44
CA PHE A 337 3.44 -0.27 29.18
C PHE A 337 3.81 0.56 27.96
N ARG A 338 4.82 1.42 28.13
CA ARG A 338 5.31 2.26 27.05
C ARG A 338 5.94 1.42 25.92
N LEU A 339 5.61 1.79 24.70
CA LEU A 339 6.26 1.36 23.46
C LEU A 339 6.95 2.57 22.84
N GLU A 340 8.28 2.59 22.90
CA GLU A 340 9.06 3.61 22.23
C GLU A 340 9.32 3.18 20.79
N VAL A 341 8.81 3.95 19.84
CA VAL A 341 8.97 3.72 18.40
C VAL A 341 10.17 4.52 17.92
N ASP A 342 11.05 3.86 17.17
CA ASP A 342 12.29 4.41 16.64
C ASP A 342 13.21 5.06 17.70
N PRO A 343 13.52 4.35 18.81
CA PRO A 343 14.34 4.91 19.87
C PRO A 343 15.78 5.12 19.38
N PRO A 344 16.50 6.13 19.89
CA PRO A 344 17.92 6.28 19.60
C PRO A 344 18.68 5.07 20.17
N LEU A 345 19.39 4.36 19.30
CA LEU A 345 20.27 3.25 19.64
C LEU A 345 21.74 3.67 19.53
N PRO A 346 22.67 3.00 20.24
CA PRO A 346 24.09 3.32 20.15
C PRO A 346 24.62 3.30 18.71
N ALA A 347 25.65 4.09 18.43
CA ALA A 347 26.31 4.07 17.12
C ALA A 347 26.86 2.66 16.81
N GLY A 348 26.70 2.21 15.57
CA GLY A 348 27.06 0.84 15.14
C GLY A 348 26.12 -0.25 15.65
N HIS A 349 24.94 0.10 16.19
CA HIS A 349 23.95 -0.89 16.59
C HIS A 349 23.25 -1.49 15.36
N MET A 350 23.24 -2.81 15.25
CA MET A 350 22.68 -3.56 14.10
C MET A 350 21.26 -3.13 13.69
N TYR A 351 20.37 -2.88 14.66
CA TYR A 351 19.00 -2.45 14.35
C TYR A 351 18.93 -1.03 13.77
N GLN A 352 19.91 -0.18 14.10
CA GLN A 352 20.03 1.14 13.51
C GLN A 352 20.60 1.05 12.08
N GLU A 353 21.60 0.20 11.87
CA GLU A 353 22.23 -0.05 10.55
C GLU A 353 21.24 -0.65 9.54
N HIS A 354 20.30 -1.47 10.01
CA HIS A 354 19.29 -2.13 9.19
C HIS A 354 17.87 -1.55 9.37
N ARG A 355 17.75 -0.33 9.91
CA ARG A 355 16.47 0.32 10.17
C ARG A 355 15.57 0.37 8.93
N GLN A 356 14.33 -0.07 9.07
CA GLN A 356 13.30 0.07 8.05
C GLN A 356 12.36 1.25 8.38
N PRO A 357 12.16 2.23 7.48
CA PRO A 357 11.30 3.39 7.76
C PRO A 357 9.84 3.04 8.10
N HIS A 358 9.31 1.99 7.47
CA HIS A 358 7.91 1.58 7.64
C HIS A 358 7.68 0.61 8.81
N ASP A 359 8.75 0.01 9.33
CA ASP A 359 8.75 -0.92 10.47
C ASP A 359 10.00 -0.67 11.36
N PRO A 360 10.13 0.52 11.96
CA PRO A 360 11.36 0.94 12.62
C PRO A 360 11.60 0.14 13.90
N PRO A 361 12.84 0.14 14.42
CA PRO A 361 13.15 -0.44 15.72
C PRO A 361 12.21 0.06 16.82
N SER A 362 11.99 -0.76 17.83
CA SER A 362 11.16 -0.39 18.96
C SER A 362 11.82 -0.78 20.28
N ARG A 363 11.43 -0.13 21.38
CA ARG A 363 11.91 -0.45 22.72
C ARG A 363 10.76 -0.52 23.69
N SER A 364 10.71 -1.59 24.47
CA SER A 364 9.64 -1.82 25.44
C SER A 364 10.13 -2.66 26.62
N SER A 365 9.56 -2.39 27.79
CA SER A 365 9.72 -3.15 29.03
C SER A 365 8.57 -4.12 29.28
N ILE A 366 7.64 -4.32 28.34
CA ILE A 366 6.48 -5.18 28.54
C ILE A 366 6.88 -6.66 28.46
N ALA A 367 6.44 -7.46 29.43
CA ALA A 367 6.56 -8.90 29.42
C ALA A 367 5.37 -9.57 30.12
N TYR A 368 5.13 -10.83 29.80
CA TYR A 368 4.03 -11.62 30.36
C TYR A 368 4.56 -12.71 31.30
N PHE A 369 3.90 -12.90 32.45
CA PHE A 369 4.28 -13.92 33.43
C PHE A 369 3.07 -14.53 34.12
N LEU A 370 3.17 -15.80 34.51
CA LEU A 370 2.17 -16.48 35.34
C LEU A 370 2.72 -16.78 36.75
N PRO A 371 1.86 -16.68 37.78
CA PRO A 371 0.59 -15.93 37.79
C PRO A 371 0.87 -14.41 37.73
N GLY A 372 0.02 -13.62 37.05
CA GLY A 372 0.11 -12.15 37.12
C GLY A 372 -0.12 -11.38 35.82
N GLY A 373 -0.10 -12.03 34.66
CA GLY A 373 -0.40 -11.38 33.38
C GLY A 373 0.74 -10.48 32.88
N TRP A 374 0.37 -9.42 32.16
CA TRP A 374 1.34 -8.45 31.65
C TRP A 374 1.89 -7.54 32.76
N ARG A 375 3.20 -7.30 32.73
CA ARG A 375 3.87 -6.39 33.69
C ARG A 375 5.09 -5.70 33.10
N PRO A 376 5.44 -4.50 33.61
CA PRO A 376 6.68 -3.83 33.25
C PRO A 376 7.89 -4.54 33.85
N LEU A 377 8.95 -4.65 33.05
CA LEU A 377 10.29 -5.04 33.47
C LEU A 377 11.08 -3.81 33.92
N THR A 378 12.06 -4.03 34.81
CA THR A 378 13.03 -3.01 35.22
C THR A 378 13.96 -2.57 34.08
N ALA A 379 14.07 -3.40 33.04
CA ALA A 379 15.04 -3.30 31.98
C ALA A 379 14.35 -3.51 30.62
N PRO A 380 14.37 -2.53 29.70
CA PRO A 380 13.71 -2.67 28.42
C PRO A 380 14.50 -3.54 27.45
N TYR A 381 13.78 -4.22 26.56
CA TYR A 381 14.36 -4.85 25.37
C TYR A 381 14.23 -3.91 24.18
N ALA A 382 15.25 -3.89 23.34
CA ALA A 382 15.15 -3.33 22.00
C ALA A 382 14.74 -4.43 21.02
N TYR A 383 13.86 -4.12 20.08
CA TYR A 383 13.44 -5.00 19.01
C TYR A 383 13.90 -4.42 17.69
N ALA A 384 14.24 -5.29 16.73
CA ALA A 384 14.65 -4.84 15.39
C ALA A 384 13.56 -4.07 14.67
N SER A 385 12.30 -4.30 15.03
CA SER A 385 11.15 -3.64 14.44
C SER A 385 9.93 -3.60 15.37
N VAL A 386 8.89 -2.85 14.99
CA VAL A 386 7.58 -2.89 15.65
C VAL A 386 6.94 -4.26 15.46
N SER A 387 7.03 -4.84 14.25
CA SER A 387 6.52 -6.20 14.01
C SER A 387 7.24 -7.26 14.86
N SER A 388 8.56 -7.11 15.11
CA SER A 388 9.31 -8.00 16.01
C SER A 388 8.82 -7.90 17.46
N PHE A 389 8.54 -6.69 17.95
CA PHE A 389 7.94 -6.48 19.26
C PHE A 389 6.61 -7.21 19.38
N VAL A 390 5.71 -7.00 18.41
CA VAL A 390 4.38 -7.64 18.38
C VAL A 390 4.46 -9.16 18.38
N LYS A 391 5.23 -9.73 17.44
CA LYS A 391 5.41 -11.17 17.34
C LYS A 391 6.00 -11.75 18.63
N ARG A 392 6.88 -10.99 19.31
CA ARG A 392 7.41 -11.40 20.61
C ARG A 392 6.33 -11.43 21.70
N MET A 393 5.43 -10.46 21.73
CA MET A 393 4.32 -10.42 22.69
C MET A 393 3.44 -11.66 22.52
N ILE A 394 3.11 -12.02 21.27
CA ILE A 394 2.36 -13.25 20.96
C ILE A 394 3.08 -14.49 21.50
N LEU A 395 4.38 -14.67 21.21
CA LEU A 395 5.14 -15.82 21.72
C LEU A 395 5.30 -15.82 23.25
N TYR A 396 5.42 -14.64 23.89
CA TYR A 396 5.48 -14.54 25.35
C TYR A 396 4.17 -15.03 25.99
N HIS A 397 3.04 -14.55 25.49
CA HIS A 397 1.74 -14.99 25.98
C HIS A 397 1.55 -16.50 25.74
N PHE A 398 1.83 -16.98 24.52
CA PHE A 398 1.69 -18.38 24.16
C PHE A 398 2.48 -19.31 25.10
N THR A 399 3.78 -19.04 25.29
CA THR A 399 4.64 -19.88 26.15
C THR A 399 4.23 -19.86 27.62
N ALA A 400 3.68 -18.75 28.10
CA ALA A 400 3.18 -18.69 29.47
C ALA A 400 1.85 -19.43 29.61
N ALA A 401 0.87 -19.14 28.75
CA ALA A 401 -0.46 -19.75 28.79
C ALA A 401 -0.42 -21.27 28.57
N HIS A 402 0.58 -21.77 27.84
CA HIS A 402 0.72 -23.18 27.47
C HIS A 402 1.88 -23.87 28.21
N GLN A 403 2.25 -23.44 29.42
CA GLN A 403 3.44 -23.93 30.15
C GLN A 403 3.59 -25.46 30.26
N HIS A 404 2.51 -26.23 30.12
CA HIS A 404 2.51 -27.70 30.13
C HIS A 404 2.08 -28.37 28.80
N GLN A 405 1.94 -27.58 27.73
CA GLN A 405 1.40 -28.04 26.44
C GLN A 405 2.38 -27.85 25.27
N TYR A 406 3.63 -27.45 25.55
CA TYR A 406 4.72 -27.48 24.58
C TYR A 406 5.92 -28.25 25.13
N ASN A 407 6.75 -28.72 24.22
CA ASN A 407 8.02 -29.37 24.48
C ASN A 407 9.15 -28.42 24.11
N LEU A 408 10.23 -28.45 24.89
CA LEU A 408 11.43 -27.65 24.62
C LEU A 408 12.68 -28.53 24.63
N SER A 409 13.65 -28.18 23.81
CA SER A 409 14.97 -28.81 23.77
C SER A 409 16.04 -27.74 23.68
N TRP A 410 17.03 -27.74 24.57
CA TRP A 410 18.13 -26.77 24.55
C TRP A 410 19.46 -27.44 24.26
N HIS A 411 20.28 -26.83 23.41
CA HIS A 411 21.64 -27.28 23.16
C HIS A 411 22.59 -26.08 23.17
N SER A 412 23.76 -26.28 23.79
CA SER A 412 24.83 -25.30 23.82
C SER A 412 25.87 -25.68 22.77
N LEU A 413 25.96 -24.90 21.70
CA LEU A 413 26.80 -25.16 20.53
C LEU A 413 27.89 -24.10 20.40
N VAL A 414 29.03 -24.46 19.81
CA VAL A 414 30.08 -23.49 19.48
C VAL A 414 29.65 -22.68 18.25
N ARG A 415 29.90 -21.37 18.22
CA ARG A 415 29.38 -20.44 17.18
C ARG A 415 29.75 -20.85 15.75
N GLY A 416 30.96 -21.41 15.57
CA GLY A 416 31.49 -21.87 14.28
C GLY A 416 30.96 -23.23 13.78
N VAL A 417 30.15 -23.95 14.56
CA VAL A 417 29.61 -25.26 14.16
C VAL A 417 28.78 -25.14 12.87
N GLY A 418 28.88 -26.16 12.00
CA GLY A 418 28.11 -26.23 10.75
C GLY A 418 28.45 -25.10 9.76
N GLY A 419 29.71 -24.66 9.73
CA GLY A 419 30.19 -23.61 8.81
C GLY A 419 29.79 -22.20 9.21
N GLY A 420 29.58 -21.95 10.51
CA GLY A 420 29.23 -20.62 11.03
C GLY A 420 27.79 -20.18 10.73
N ARG A 421 26.85 -21.11 10.50
CA ARG A 421 25.44 -20.75 10.22
C ARG A 421 24.80 -19.98 11.39
N LEU A 422 25.05 -20.41 12.63
CA LEU A 422 24.54 -19.71 13.83
C LEU A 422 25.17 -18.33 13.97
N ASP A 423 26.47 -18.21 13.66
CA ASP A 423 27.19 -16.94 13.61
C ASP A 423 26.53 -15.97 12.63
N ARG A 424 26.27 -16.45 11.40
CA ARG A 424 25.62 -15.68 10.34
C ARG A 424 24.20 -15.24 10.72
N LEU A 425 23.38 -16.15 11.25
CA LEU A 425 22.03 -15.81 11.73
C LEU A 425 22.04 -14.72 12.81
N LEU A 426 23.11 -14.62 13.61
CA LEU A 426 23.25 -13.60 14.65
C LEU A 426 23.92 -12.30 14.17
N THR A 427 24.48 -12.26 12.96
CA THR A 427 25.25 -11.12 12.44
C THR A 427 24.66 -10.52 11.16
N GLU A 428 23.87 -11.28 10.41
CA GLU A 428 23.13 -10.78 9.25
C GLU A 428 21.96 -9.89 9.67
N SER A 429 21.47 -9.07 8.72
CA SER A 429 20.34 -8.18 8.96
C SER A 429 19.17 -8.92 9.61
N PRO A 430 18.57 -8.37 10.68
CA PRO A 430 17.45 -8.98 11.39
C PRO A 430 16.20 -9.15 10.50
N HIS A 431 16.12 -8.40 9.39
CA HIS A 431 15.02 -8.46 8.43
C HIS A 431 15.28 -9.44 7.27
N THR A 432 16.44 -10.09 7.24
CA THR A 432 16.75 -11.10 6.22
C THR A 432 15.84 -12.31 6.42
N PRO A 433 15.03 -12.71 5.41
CA PRO A 433 14.23 -13.92 5.51
C PRO A 433 15.11 -15.16 5.68
N VAL A 434 14.70 -16.07 6.55
CA VAL A 434 15.43 -17.32 6.80
C VAL A 434 14.67 -18.47 6.15
N ALA A 435 15.32 -19.20 5.25
CA ALA A 435 14.73 -20.35 4.58
C ALA A 435 14.15 -21.36 5.59
N GLY A 436 12.93 -21.84 5.34
CA GLY A 436 12.22 -22.74 6.24
C GLY A 436 11.60 -22.07 7.47
N CYS A 437 11.61 -20.73 7.53
CA CYS A 437 10.93 -19.95 8.56
C CYS A 437 9.79 -19.14 7.93
N THR A 438 8.70 -19.02 8.67
CA THR A 438 7.50 -18.28 8.29
C THR A 438 7.63 -16.81 8.68
N THR A 439 8.31 -16.54 9.79
CA THR A 439 8.74 -15.21 10.20
C THR A 439 9.98 -15.32 11.11
N THR A 440 10.69 -14.21 11.29
CA THR A 440 11.75 -14.07 12.29
C THR A 440 11.45 -12.95 13.27
N ILE A 441 12.02 -13.04 14.46
CA ILE A 441 11.95 -12.01 15.49
C ILE A 441 13.37 -11.75 15.97
N SER A 442 13.74 -10.49 16.13
CA SER A 442 15.01 -10.13 16.75
C SER A 442 14.79 -9.17 17.89
N GLN A 443 15.30 -9.52 19.07
CA GLN A 443 15.32 -8.66 20.25
C GLN A 443 16.75 -8.58 20.81
N TRP A 444 17.06 -7.51 21.49
CA TRP A 444 18.38 -7.26 22.06
C TRP A 444 18.21 -6.77 23.49
N SER A 445 19.04 -7.32 24.39
CA SER A 445 19.04 -6.94 25.80
C SER A 445 20.40 -6.43 26.22
N ARG A 446 20.45 -5.19 26.69
CA ARG A 446 21.66 -4.56 27.22
C ARG A 446 22.20 -5.24 28.48
N HIS A 447 21.30 -5.85 29.27
CA HIS A 447 21.58 -6.27 30.64
C HIS A 447 22.30 -7.61 30.74
N ILE A 448 22.37 -8.37 29.65
CA ILE A 448 23.02 -9.69 29.63
C ILE A 448 24.34 -9.55 28.87
N GLY A 449 25.45 -9.62 29.62
CA GLY A 449 26.77 -9.88 29.04
C GLY A 449 27.27 -8.87 28.00
N GLY A 450 26.94 -7.58 28.16
CA GLY A 450 27.41 -6.51 27.26
C GLY A 450 26.49 -6.23 26.06
N GLY A 451 25.30 -6.84 26.00
CA GLY A 451 24.33 -6.61 24.92
C GLY A 451 24.31 -7.75 23.92
N VAL A 452 23.38 -8.70 24.08
CA VAL A 452 23.30 -9.88 23.20
C VAL A 452 22.05 -9.85 22.32
N PRO A 453 22.18 -10.08 20.99
CA PRO A 453 21.02 -10.24 20.11
C PRO A 453 20.43 -11.63 20.30
N TRP A 454 19.11 -11.70 20.41
CA TRP A 454 18.34 -12.94 20.52
C TRP A 454 17.47 -13.03 19.28
N ARG A 455 17.58 -14.15 18.57
CA ARG A 455 16.84 -14.36 17.33
C ARG A 455 15.88 -15.52 17.49
N TYR A 456 14.64 -15.32 17.07
CA TYR A 456 13.62 -16.37 17.01
C TYR A 456 13.30 -16.65 15.56
N LEU A 457 13.27 -17.94 15.21
CA LEU A 457 12.98 -18.44 13.88
C LEU A 457 11.68 -19.24 13.97
N VAL A 458 10.55 -18.65 13.57
CA VAL A 458 9.26 -19.34 13.58
C VAL A 458 9.23 -20.30 12.39
N LEU A 459 9.08 -21.59 12.65
CA LEU A 459 9.24 -22.65 11.64
C LEU A 459 7.92 -23.04 10.98
N THR A 460 6.82 -22.81 11.69
CA THR A 460 5.48 -23.26 11.32
C THR A 460 4.58 -22.08 11.03
N ASP A 461 3.50 -22.34 10.30
CA ASP A 461 2.42 -21.39 9.99
C ASP A 461 1.06 -22.06 10.21
N SER A 462 0.00 -21.37 9.82
CA SER A 462 -1.39 -21.86 9.86
C SER A 462 -1.64 -23.18 9.10
N SER A 463 -0.73 -23.62 8.22
CA SER A 463 -0.83 -24.93 7.54
C SER A 463 -0.40 -26.10 8.41
N HIS A 464 0.33 -25.84 9.50
CA HIS A 464 0.85 -26.86 10.39
C HIS A 464 -0.09 -27.06 11.59
N PRO A 465 -0.38 -28.30 12.00
CA PRO A 465 -1.25 -28.59 13.15
C PRO A 465 -0.56 -28.35 14.51
N PHE A 466 0.65 -27.80 14.52
CA PHE A 466 1.45 -27.53 15.70
C PHE A 466 2.27 -26.26 15.49
N VAL A 467 2.66 -25.62 16.58
CA VAL A 467 3.50 -24.42 16.60
C VAL A 467 4.92 -24.85 16.91
N ALA A 468 5.90 -24.39 16.14
CA ALA A 468 7.31 -24.57 16.46
C ALA A 468 8.18 -23.37 16.08
N TRP A 469 9.18 -23.07 16.92
CA TRP A 469 10.19 -22.05 16.65
C TRP A 469 11.53 -22.42 17.26
N ILE A 470 12.58 -21.74 16.80
CA ILE A 470 13.94 -21.86 17.33
C ILE A 470 14.35 -20.54 17.96
N GLU A 471 14.84 -20.58 19.20
CA GLU A 471 15.47 -19.46 19.88
C GLU A 471 16.99 -19.60 19.80
N ILE A 472 17.65 -18.54 19.36
CA ILE A 472 19.11 -18.48 19.22
C ILE A 472 19.61 -17.35 20.12
N LYS A 473 20.33 -17.74 21.18
CA LYS A 473 20.84 -16.84 22.20
C LYS A 473 22.36 -16.99 22.36
N PRO A 474 23.17 -16.02 21.95
CA PRO A 474 24.61 -16.04 22.18
C PRO A 474 24.91 -15.77 23.65
N TYR A 475 26.05 -16.33 24.11
CA TYR A 475 26.65 -16.01 25.39
C TYR A 475 27.87 -15.10 25.15
N PRO A 476 28.42 -14.45 26.19
CA PRO A 476 29.69 -13.74 26.10
C PRO A 476 30.88 -14.63 25.71
N THR A 477 30.71 -15.96 25.79
CA THR A 477 31.68 -16.95 25.34
C THR A 477 31.44 -17.31 23.87
N ASN A 478 32.30 -18.14 23.26
CA ASN A 478 32.10 -18.63 21.89
C ASN A 478 30.95 -19.67 21.76
N ARG A 479 29.95 -19.62 22.65
CA ARG A 479 28.81 -20.54 22.70
C ARG A 479 27.52 -19.81 22.38
N VAL A 480 26.65 -20.54 21.69
CA VAL A 480 25.30 -20.13 21.34
C VAL A 480 24.35 -21.18 21.89
N HIS A 481 23.36 -20.74 22.66
CA HIS A 481 22.23 -21.58 23.02
C HIS A 481 21.22 -21.58 21.89
N VAL A 482 20.84 -22.78 21.49
CA VAL A 482 19.76 -23.03 20.54
C VAL A 482 18.68 -23.78 21.30
N CYS A 483 17.51 -23.15 21.45
CA CYS A 483 16.32 -23.77 22.02
C CYS A 483 15.34 -24.04 20.88
N ILE A 484 14.79 -25.25 20.80
CA ILE A 484 13.68 -25.56 19.90
C ILE A 484 12.45 -25.75 20.78
N VAL A 485 11.39 -25.01 20.47
CA VAL A 485 10.10 -25.11 21.14
C VAL A 485 9.08 -25.66 20.15
N THR A 486 8.25 -26.62 20.57
CA THR A 486 7.23 -27.22 19.70
C THR A 486 6.03 -27.74 20.47
N THR A 487 4.83 -27.61 19.91
CA THR A 487 3.61 -28.30 20.40
C THR A 487 3.35 -29.63 19.70
N GLU A 488 4.24 -30.09 18.81
CA GLU A 488 4.14 -31.41 18.20
C GLU A 488 4.07 -32.49 19.29
N ALA A 489 3.11 -33.41 19.16
CA ALA A 489 3.01 -34.54 20.05
C ALA A 489 4.23 -35.46 19.88
N ALA A 490 4.83 -35.85 20.99
CA ALA A 490 6.01 -36.70 20.96
C ALA A 490 5.68 -38.10 20.46
N VAL A 491 6.48 -38.61 19.52
CA VAL A 491 6.45 -40.01 19.10
C VAL A 491 7.44 -40.80 19.95
N CYS A 492 6.96 -41.85 20.60
CA CYS A 492 7.77 -42.77 21.40
C CYS A 492 8.28 -43.92 20.53
N GLU A 493 9.60 -44.08 20.40
CA GLU A 493 10.22 -45.31 19.89
C GLU A 493 10.80 -46.09 21.08
N ARG A 494 10.72 -47.43 21.04
CA ARG A 494 11.31 -48.29 22.08
C ARG A 494 12.84 -48.07 22.13
N GLY A 495 13.37 -47.55 23.25
CA GLY A 495 14.81 -47.38 23.48
C GLY A 495 15.17 -46.32 24.53
N LEU A 496 16.47 -46.10 24.75
CA LEU A 496 17.06 -45.17 25.73
C LEU A 496 16.80 -43.66 25.44
N PHE A 497 16.12 -43.35 24.34
CA PHE A 497 15.85 -41.97 23.92
C PHE A 497 14.34 -41.73 23.91
N LYS A 498 13.88 -40.86 24.81
CA LYS A 498 12.53 -40.96 25.35
C LYS A 498 11.42 -40.34 24.50
N TYR A 499 11.69 -39.37 23.62
CA TYR A 499 10.65 -38.72 22.79
C TYR A 499 11.26 -38.08 21.54
N ARG A 500 10.62 -38.21 20.36
CA ARG A 500 11.02 -37.57 19.09
C ARG A 500 9.90 -36.70 18.51
N PHE A 501 10.32 -35.65 17.80
CA PHE A 501 9.45 -34.66 17.12
C PHE A 501 9.80 -34.62 15.62
N PRO A 502 9.39 -35.63 14.83
CA PRO A 502 9.82 -35.77 13.43
C PRO A 502 9.41 -34.60 12.54
N ALA A 503 8.21 -34.04 12.70
CA ALA A 503 7.74 -32.93 11.88
C ALA A 503 8.54 -31.65 12.18
N THR A 504 8.74 -31.34 13.46
CA THR A 504 9.59 -30.24 13.95
C THR A 504 11.03 -30.42 13.47
N ALA A 505 11.58 -31.64 13.55
CA ALA A 505 12.91 -31.94 13.06
C ALA A 505 13.07 -31.64 11.57
N GLN A 506 12.05 -31.98 10.77
CA GLN A 506 12.05 -31.78 9.33
C GLN A 506 12.08 -30.28 8.99
N VAL A 507 11.22 -29.47 9.61
CA VAL A 507 11.19 -28.02 9.34
C VAL A 507 12.41 -27.29 9.90
N ALA A 508 12.89 -27.66 11.09
CA ALA A 508 14.06 -27.05 11.72
C ALA A 508 15.36 -27.27 10.94
N ARG A 509 15.50 -28.42 10.26
CA ARG A 509 16.69 -28.72 9.44
C ARG A 509 16.90 -27.75 8.31
N VAL A 510 15.83 -27.20 7.72
CA VAL A 510 15.92 -26.22 6.64
C VAL A 510 16.54 -24.92 7.16
N ALA A 511 16.06 -24.43 8.32
CA ALA A 511 16.56 -23.20 8.93
C ALA A 511 18.02 -23.31 9.41
N LEU A 512 18.34 -24.42 10.08
CA LEU A 512 19.67 -24.67 10.70
C LEU A 512 20.72 -25.22 9.73
N GLY A 513 20.32 -25.75 8.57
CA GLY A 513 21.23 -26.32 7.58
C GLY A 513 22.12 -27.43 8.16
N ALA A 514 23.43 -27.36 7.91
CA ALA A 514 24.40 -28.35 8.39
C ALA A 514 24.47 -28.47 9.93
N VAL A 515 24.06 -27.45 10.67
CA VAL A 515 23.94 -27.50 12.14
C VAL A 515 22.84 -28.50 12.56
N GLY A 516 21.80 -28.65 11.74
CA GLY A 516 20.71 -29.61 11.96
C GLY A 516 21.14 -31.08 11.94
N ARG A 517 22.34 -31.42 11.44
CA ARG A 517 22.86 -32.81 11.46
C ARG A 517 23.34 -33.24 12.84
N TRP A 518 23.65 -32.30 13.73
CA TRP A 518 24.04 -32.57 15.11
C TRP A 518 22.84 -32.79 16.02
N TRP A 519 21.64 -32.78 15.44
CA TRP A 519 20.37 -32.85 16.15
C TRP A 519 19.66 -34.18 15.89
N HIS A 520 19.84 -35.11 16.83
CA HIS A 520 18.77 -36.04 17.18
C HIS A 520 17.95 -35.34 18.27
N LEU A 521 16.77 -34.81 17.93
CA LEU A 521 15.84 -34.23 18.91
C LEU A 521 15.51 -35.29 19.96
N GLN A 522 16.23 -35.27 21.07
CA GLN A 522 16.03 -36.11 22.24
C GLN A 522 15.75 -35.17 23.38
N VAL A 523 14.48 -35.08 23.76
CA VAL A 523 14.06 -34.24 24.87
C VAL A 523 13.96 -35.08 26.13
N SER A 524 14.57 -34.57 27.20
CA SER A 524 14.26 -34.98 28.57
C SER A 524 12.89 -34.44 28.92
N ALA A 525 11.89 -35.30 29.11
CA ALA A 525 10.60 -34.88 29.66
C ALA A 525 10.83 -34.26 31.05
N THR A 526 10.33 -33.04 31.26
CA THR A 526 10.16 -32.46 32.60
C THR A 526 8.96 -33.08 33.28
#